data_AF-A0A178ZBX5-F1
#
_entry.id   AF-A0A178ZBX5-F1
#
_cell.length_a   1.000
_cell.length_b   1.000
_cell.length_c   1.000
_cell.angle_alpha   90.00
_cell.angle_beta   90.00
_cell.angle_gamma   90.00
#
_symmetry.space_group_name_H-M   'P 1'
#
loop_
_entity.id
_entity.type
_entity.pdbx_description
1 polymer ?
#
loop_
_entity_poly.entity_id
_entity_poly.type
_entity_poly.pdbx_seq_one_letter_code
_entity_poly.pdbx_strand_id
1 'polypeptide(L)'
;MASDDQANLPKFLQAMESIYGPFPKSTDQNLSKWVPPPAAEGHRGRYLWTDGFAVVNFLTLYQLTHEDRYLTFAQNLITTVHNILGYTRNGKSRLPGATDQHPLKGGLRIGKHDESGSDGDGQYFHYLTVWMFALNRMSLVSGNRWYNDQAISMAQAVLPHFMSNAESHRPRMFWKLSVDLAQPLVLSEGNLDPVDGYVTYKLLQSSNPDDPEILSEEVSLFKKIVDKKLRDYTSTDTLDLGMTLWTAHWLTPEEEWANNLTSRAIGCVKQLLENDYFDQPVAQRLAFREFGTALGIKAALSGGTDEDGLRREDELVDAEIRSLPGLICRTWEEAGLVPVPTKKMQGRMAELMPITAVMYATALIPGLMCKPS
;
A
#
# COMPACT_ATOMS: atom_id res chain seq x y z
N MET A 1 8.98 -12.32 18.42
CA MET A 1 9.36 -11.01 17.85
C MET A 1 10.86 -11.03 17.59
N ALA A 2 11.32 -10.66 16.40
CA ALA A 2 12.76 -10.59 16.12
C ALA A 2 13.43 -9.47 16.93
N SER A 3 14.74 -9.55 17.16
CA SER A 3 15.49 -8.55 17.96
C SER A 3 15.35 -7.12 17.39
N ASP A 4 15.36 -6.99 16.06
CA ASP A 4 15.24 -5.69 15.38
C ASP A 4 13.81 -5.13 15.49
N ASP A 5 12.78 -5.97 15.44
CA ASP A 5 11.39 -5.54 15.64
C ASP A 5 11.19 -4.98 17.05
N GLN A 6 11.78 -5.64 18.06
CA GLN A 6 11.68 -5.18 19.45
C GLN A 6 12.33 -3.80 19.64
N ALA A 7 13.46 -3.54 18.97
CA ALA A 7 14.13 -2.24 19.01
C ALA A 7 13.35 -1.15 18.27
N ASN A 8 12.65 -1.50 17.19
CA ASN A 8 11.91 -0.56 16.35
C ASN A 8 10.47 -0.28 16.81
N LEU A 9 9.87 -1.18 17.61
CA LEU A 9 8.48 -1.08 18.06
C LEU A 9 8.14 0.27 18.75
N PRO A 10 8.98 0.85 19.62
CA PRO A 10 8.69 2.16 20.21
C PRO A 10 8.55 3.27 19.16
N LYS A 11 9.42 3.27 18.13
CA LYS A 11 9.37 4.28 17.04
C LYS A 11 8.16 4.06 16.14
N PHE A 12 7.82 2.80 15.86
CA PHE A 12 6.61 2.42 15.13
C PHE A 12 5.36 2.98 15.83
N LEU A 13 5.24 2.73 17.14
CA LEU A 13 4.11 3.20 17.94
C LEU A 13 4.02 4.72 17.97
N GLN A 14 5.13 5.42 18.18
CA GLN A 14 5.17 6.88 18.16
C GLN A 14 4.71 7.46 16.81
N ALA A 15 5.15 6.88 15.70
CA ALA A 15 4.75 7.32 14.37
C ALA A 15 3.24 7.11 14.15
N MET A 16 2.71 5.93 14.48
CA MET A 16 1.27 5.65 14.35
C MET A 16 0.42 6.52 15.27
N GLU A 17 0.84 6.71 16.52
CA GLU A 17 0.13 7.52 17.51
C GLU A 17 0.14 9.01 17.14
N SER A 18 1.16 9.49 16.43
CA SER A 18 1.21 10.88 15.95
C SER A 18 0.09 11.24 14.98
N ILE A 19 -0.48 10.24 14.28
CA ILE A 19 -1.54 10.42 13.27
C ILE A 19 -2.90 9.97 13.80
N TYR A 20 -2.94 8.81 14.46
CA TYR A 20 -4.19 8.15 14.87
C TYR A 20 -4.45 8.21 16.38
N GLY A 21 -3.52 8.78 17.15
CA GLY A 21 -3.59 8.84 18.59
C GLY A 21 -4.33 10.05 19.17
N PRO A 22 -4.33 10.18 20.51
CA PRO A 22 -3.73 9.24 21.46
C PRO A 22 -4.47 7.89 21.46
N PHE A 23 -3.74 6.78 21.63
CA PHE A 23 -4.36 5.45 21.62
C PHE A 23 -5.01 5.13 22.97
N PRO A 24 -6.30 4.78 22.99
CA PRO A 24 -6.93 4.23 24.18
C PRO A 24 -6.17 3.00 24.70
N LYS A 25 -6.16 2.85 26.03
CA LYS A 25 -5.63 1.64 26.67
C LYS A 25 -6.56 0.46 26.40
N SER A 26 -6.05 -0.76 26.48
CA SER A 26 -6.85 -1.99 26.37
C SER A 26 -7.98 -2.08 27.41
N THR A 27 -7.81 -1.42 28.57
CA THR A 27 -8.80 -1.36 29.65
C THR A 27 -9.81 -0.21 29.50
N ASP A 28 -9.74 0.59 28.43
CA ASP A 28 -10.66 1.71 28.22
C ASP A 28 -12.07 1.19 27.87
N GLN A 29 -13.08 1.58 28.65
CA GLN A 29 -14.47 1.18 28.44
C GLN A 29 -15.04 1.67 27.10
N ASN A 30 -14.45 2.70 26.50
CA ASN A 30 -14.85 3.26 25.21
C ASN A 30 -13.95 2.82 24.05
N LEU A 31 -13.02 1.87 24.24
CA LEU A 31 -12.13 1.37 23.19
C LEU A 31 -12.88 0.97 21.92
N SER A 32 -14.00 0.24 22.06
CA SER A 32 -14.83 -0.19 20.93
C SER A 32 -15.45 0.97 20.14
N LYS A 33 -15.58 2.15 20.77
CA LYS A 33 -16.12 3.37 20.15
C LYS A 33 -15.02 4.30 19.64
N TRP A 34 -13.75 3.91 19.70
CA TRP A 34 -12.66 4.72 19.17
C TRP A 34 -12.90 4.98 17.68
N VAL A 35 -12.84 6.25 17.27
CA VAL A 35 -12.89 6.65 15.88
C VAL A 35 -11.55 7.31 15.57
N PRO A 36 -10.88 6.97 14.44
CA PRO A 36 -9.62 7.59 14.12
C PRO A 36 -9.81 9.12 14.02
N PRO A 37 -8.93 9.94 14.60
CA PRO A 37 -9.01 11.39 14.44
C PRO A 37 -8.90 11.77 12.96
N PRO A 38 -9.42 12.94 12.54
CA PRO A 38 -9.20 13.42 11.18
C PRO A 38 -7.70 13.70 10.99
N ALA A 39 -7.10 13.12 9.95
CA ALA A 39 -5.74 13.45 9.56
C ALA A 39 -5.65 14.87 8.98
N ALA A 40 -4.45 15.45 8.98
CA ALA A 40 -4.17 16.71 8.28
C ALA A 40 -4.32 16.56 6.76
N GLU A 41 -4.11 15.34 6.25
CA GLU A 41 -4.30 14.97 4.85
C GLU A 41 -5.75 14.58 4.57
N GLY A 42 -6.25 15.08 3.43
CA GLY A 42 -7.41 14.51 2.77
C GLY A 42 -8.76 15.07 3.23
N HIS A 43 -9.74 14.96 2.35
CA HIS A 43 -11.09 15.44 2.56
C HIS A 43 -11.76 14.71 3.73
N ARG A 44 -12.07 15.47 4.79
CA ARG A 44 -12.56 14.96 6.10
C ARG A 44 -11.53 14.07 6.81
N GLY A 45 -10.25 14.28 6.53
CA GLY A 45 -9.13 13.65 7.23
C GLY A 45 -8.89 12.20 6.88
N ARG A 46 -9.28 11.76 5.67
CA ARG A 46 -9.05 10.40 5.16
C ARG A 46 -8.41 10.45 3.79
N TYR A 47 -7.45 9.55 3.59
CA TYR A 47 -6.69 9.44 2.36
C TYR A 47 -6.37 7.96 2.13
N LEU A 48 -6.88 7.40 1.03
CA LEU A 48 -7.04 5.95 0.90
C LEU A 48 -5.73 5.16 1.00
N TRP A 49 -4.64 5.69 0.42
CA TRP A 49 -3.32 5.08 0.52
C TRP A 49 -2.81 5.07 1.96
N THR A 50 -2.86 6.21 2.64
CA THR A 50 -2.41 6.39 4.03
C THR A 50 -3.18 5.47 4.97
N ASP A 51 -4.50 5.42 4.82
CA ASP A 51 -5.36 4.58 5.66
C ASP A 51 -5.16 3.08 5.35
N GLY A 52 -4.88 2.70 4.10
CA GLY A 52 -4.58 1.33 3.71
C GLY A 52 -3.32 0.77 4.39
N PHE A 53 -2.23 1.54 4.38
CA PHE A 53 -1.02 1.20 5.14
C PHE A 53 -1.29 1.16 6.65
N ALA A 54 -2.06 2.11 7.17
CA ALA A 54 -2.38 2.15 8.60
C ALA A 54 -3.16 0.93 9.10
N VAL A 55 -4.13 0.43 8.31
CA VAL A 55 -4.84 -0.81 8.63
C VAL A 55 -3.85 -1.96 8.78
N VAL A 56 -2.96 -2.15 7.80
CA VAL A 56 -1.96 -3.24 7.86
C VAL A 56 -0.99 -3.06 9.03
N ASN A 57 -0.63 -1.82 9.34
CA ASN A 57 0.20 -1.50 10.51
C ASN A 57 -0.49 -1.84 11.84
N PHE A 58 -1.77 -1.55 11.99
CA PHE A 58 -2.53 -1.96 13.19
C PHE A 58 -2.61 -3.49 13.30
N LEU A 59 -2.83 -4.20 12.19
CA LEU A 59 -2.83 -5.66 12.20
C LEU A 59 -1.44 -6.23 12.53
N THR A 60 -0.37 -5.58 12.07
CA THR A 60 1.01 -5.92 12.43
C THR A 60 1.25 -5.70 13.93
N LEU A 61 0.80 -4.58 14.49
CA LEU A 61 0.86 -4.32 15.93
C LEU A 61 0.10 -5.38 16.74
N TYR A 62 -1.09 -5.80 16.27
CA TYR A 62 -1.83 -6.90 16.88
C TYR A 62 -1.00 -8.19 16.90
N GLN A 63 -0.37 -8.57 15.79
CA GLN A 63 0.48 -9.77 15.74
C GLN A 63 1.71 -9.68 16.64
N LEU A 64 2.33 -8.50 16.74
CA LEU A 64 3.53 -8.28 17.54
C LEU A 64 3.27 -8.25 19.05
N THR A 65 2.14 -7.67 19.45
CA THR A 65 1.85 -7.37 20.87
C THR A 65 0.78 -8.26 21.48
N HIS A 66 -0.04 -8.91 20.65
CA HIS A 66 -1.24 -9.64 21.04
C HIS A 66 -2.27 -8.78 21.80
N GLU A 67 -2.26 -7.45 21.62
CA GLU A 67 -3.27 -6.58 22.21
C GLU A 67 -4.46 -6.36 21.27
N ASP A 68 -5.65 -6.82 21.66
CA ASP A 68 -6.91 -6.72 20.89
C ASP A 68 -7.31 -5.28 20.48
N ARG A 69 -6.80 -4.26 21.19
CA ARG A 69 -7.07 -2.87 20.84
C ARG A 69 -6.62 -2.52 19.42
N TYR A 70 -5.53 -3.11 18.93
CA TYR A 70 -5.06 -2.82 17.58
C TYR A 70 -5.96 -3.43 16.51
N LEU A 71 -6.55 -4.60 16.77
CA LEU A 71 -7.58 -5.16 15.90
C LEU A 71 -8.85 -4.27 15.88
N THR A 72 -9.23 -3.73 17.04
CA THR A 72 -10.32 -2.74 17.15
C THR A 72 -10.01 -1.47 16.35
N PHE A 73 -8.78 -0.96 16.40
CA PHE A 73 -8.38 0.21 15.61
C PHE A 73 -8.42 -0.05 14.12
N ALA A 74 -7.92 -1.21 13.65
CA ALA A 74 -7.99 -1.61 12.25
C ALA A 74 -9.46 -1.67 11.76
N GLN A 75 -10.33 -2.33 12.54
CA GLN A 75 -11.76 -2.45 12.22
C GLN A 75 -12.43 -1.07 12.14
N ASN A 76 -12.25 -0.21 13.14
CA ASN A 76 -12.88 1.10 13.19
C ASN A 76 -12.34 2.05 12.12
N LEU A 77 -11.06 1.93 11.73
CA LEU A 77 -10.50 2.65 10.61
C LEU A 77 -11.14 2.22 9.28
N ILE A 78 -11.27 0.91 9.03
CA ILE A 78 -11.97 0.38 7.85
C ILE A 78 -13.39 0.93 7.76
N THR A 79 -14.16 0.84 8.85
CA THR A 79 -15.53 1.39 8.91
C THR A 79 -15.55 2.89 8.62
N THR A 80 -14.61 3.64 9.17
CA THR A 80 -14.56 5.09 8.95
C THR A 80 -14.22 5.44 7.50
N VAL A 81 -13.27 4.72 6.89
CA VAL A 81 -12.95 4.89 5.46
C VAL A 81 -14.15 4.57 4.58
N HIS A 82 -14.85 3.46 4.83
CA HIS A 82 -16.04 3.10 4.05
C HIS A 82 -17.15 4.17 4.17
N ASN A 83 -17.32 4.77 5.35
CA ASN A 83 -18.32 5.82 5.59
C ASN A 83 -17.93 7.21 5.08
N ILE A 84 -16.64 7.45 4.79
CA ILE A 84 -16.17 8.73 4.26
C ILE A 84 -15.85 8.60 2.77
N LEU A 85 -14.93 7.72 2.38
CA LEU A 85 -14.45 7.57 1.02
C LEU A 85 -15.37 6.71 0.15
N GLY A 86 -16.23 5.87 0.74
CA GLY A 86 -17.29 5.12 0.03
C GLY A 86 -18.60 5.90 -0.20
N TYR A 87 -18.61 7.19 0.14
CA TYR A 87 -19.73 8.11 -0.06
C TYR A 87 -19.34 9.26 -0.98
N THR A 88 -20.35 9.90 -1.58
CA THR A 88 -20.19 11.20 -2.25
C THR A 88 -19.61 12.23 -1.29
N ARG A 89 -18.94 13.26 -1.81
CA ARG A 89 -18.20 14.25 -0.98
C ARG A 89 -19.09 14.95 0.06
N ASN A 90 -20.35 15.21 -0.28
CA ASN A 90 -21.33 15.79 0.63
C ASN A 90 -21.87 14.80 1.69
N GLY A 91 -21.47 13.53 1.64
CA GLY A 91 -21.85 12.47 2.56
C GLY A 91 -23.30 11.98 2.43
N LYS A 92 -24.04 12.38 1.37
CA LYS A 92 -25.48 12.10 1.27
C LYS A 92 -25.81 10.73 0.69
N SER A 93 -24.91 10.15 -0.10
CA SER A 93 -25.16 8.87 -0.78
C SER A 93 -23.88 8.05 -0.90
N ARG A 94 -24.03 6.72 -0.94
CA ARG A 94 -22.98 5.80 -1.40
C ARG A 94 -22.51 6.20 -2.81
N LEU A 95 -21.30 5.79 -3.18
CA LEU A 95 -20.84 5.90 -4.57
C LEU A 95 -21.73 5.07 -5.51
N PRO A 96 -21.88 5.47 -6.79
CA PRO A 96 -22.70 4.73 -7.74
C PRO A 96 -22.33 3.24 -7.79
N GLY A 97 -23.34 2.36 -7.77
CA GLY A 97 -23.16 0.90 -7.74
C GLY A 97 -23.03 0.29 -6.32
N ALA A 98 -22.71 1.08 -5.29
CA ALA A 98 -22.63 0.60 -3.91
C ALA A 98 -23.98 0.63 -3.18
N THR A 99 -24.16 -0.34 -2.26
CA THR A 99 -25.30 -0.44 -1.33
C THR A 99 -24.79 -0.69 0.09
N ASP A 100 -25.68 -0.75 1.09
CA ASP A 100 -25.23 -1.08 2.46
C ASP A 100 -24.77 -2.54 2.59
N GLN A 101 -25.32 -3.46 1.79
CA GLN A 101 -24.87 -4.85 1.73
C GLN A 101 -23.57 -5.01 0.92
N HIS A 102 -23.37 -4.18 -0.10
CA HIS A 102 -22.19 -4.18 -0.97
C HIS A 102 -21.56 -2.78 -1.03
N PRO A 103 -20.97 -2.31 0.09
CA PRO A 103 -20.51 -0.92 0.24
C PRO A 103 -19.39 -0.52 -0.72
N LEU A 104 -18.66 -1.47 -1.31
CA LEU A 104 -17.49 -1.20 -2.14
C LEU A 104 -17.71 -1.42 -3.64
N LYS A 105 -18.93 -1.74 -4.10
CA LYS A 105 -19.21 -1.90 -5.54
C LYS A 105 -19.06 -0.61 -6.36
N GLY A 106 -19.04 0.55 -5.71
CA GLY A 106 -18.72 1.82 -6.34
C GLY A 106 -17.24 2.21 -6.21
N GLY A 107 -16.39 1.32 -5.69
CA GLY A 107 -15.01 1.63 -5.31
C GLY A 107 -14.92 2.59 -4.12
N LEU A 108 -13.83 3.35 -4.05
CA LEU A 108 -13.53 4.30 -2.98
C LEU A 108 -12.84 5.53 -3.55
N ARG A 109 -13.24 6.71 -3.06
CA ARG A 109 -12.56 7.97 -3.38
C ARG A 109 -11.12 7.96 -2.88
N ILE A 110 -10.25 8.68 -3.58
CA ILE A 110 -8.86 8.93 -3.14
C ILE A 110 -8.87 9.70 -1.81
N GLY A 111 -9.74 10.70 -1.71
CA GLY A 111 -9.83 11.57 -0.54
C GLY A 111 -9.04 12.88 -0.70
N LYS A 112 -8.76 13.36 -1.91
CA LYS A 112 -8.09 14.66 -2.08
C LYS A 112 -8.97 15.86 -1.67
N HIS A 113 -8.34 16.95 -1.24
CA HIS A 113 -9.05 18.19 -0.88
C HIS A 113 -9.74 18.81 -2.08
N ASP A 114 -9.05 18.91 -3.22
CA ASP A 114 -9.65 19.40 -4.46
C ASP A 114 -10.63 18.36 -5.02
N GLU A 115 -11.82 18.82 -5.43
CA GLU A 115 -12.88 17.93 -5.91
C GLU A 115 -12.67 17.46 -7.36
N SER A 116 -12.14 18.32 -8.23
CA SER A 116 -12.10 18.11 -9.67
C SER A 116 -10.71 18.29 -10.26
N GLY A 117 -10.53 17.81 -11.49
CA GLY A 117 -9.28 17.89 -12.25
C GLY A 117 -8.41 16.63 -12.15
N SER A 118 -7.35 16.61 -12.96
CA SER A 118 -6.38 15.50 -12.99
C SER A 118 -5.71 15.27 -11.65
N ASP A 119 -5.56 16.32 -10.84
CA ASP A 119 -4.99 16.27 -9.49
C ASP A 119 -6.02 16.29 -8.36
N GLY A 120 -7.31 16.45 -8.66
CA GLY A 120 -8.38 16.42 -7.65
C GLY A 120 -8.75 15.00 -7.20
N ASP A 121 -9.88 14.88 -6.53
CA ASP A 121 -10.43 13.59 -6.11
C ASP A 121 -10.79 12.70 -7.32
N GLY A 122 -11.22 11.48 -7.05
CA GLY A 122 -11.44 10.46 -8.07
C GLY A 122 -11.18 9.08 -7.49
N GLN A 123 -10.81 8.14 -8.34
CA GLN A 123 -10.37 6.80 -7.92
C GLN A 123 -9.07 6.43 -8.63
N TYR A 124 -8.03 6.10 -7.85
CA TYR A 124 -6.77 5.56 -8.35
C TYR A 124 -6.79 4.04 -8.25
N PHE A 125 -6.46 3.35 -9.34
CA PHE A 125 -6.50 1.88 -9.35
C PHE A 125 -5.56 1.28 -8.30
N HIS A 126 -4.29 1.71 -8.24
CA HIS A 126 -3.33 1.22 -7.25
C HIS A 126 -3.69 1.58 -5.78
N TYR A 127 -4.51 2.62 -5.54
CA TYR A 127 -4.98 2.88 -4.17
C TYR A 127 -6.07 1.87 -3.78
N LEU A 128 -6.93 1.52 -4.74
CA LEU A 128 -7.94 0.48 -4.55
C LEU A 128 -7.27 -0.88 -4.31
N THR A 129 -6.19 -1.22 -5.01
CA THR A 129 -5.46 -2.50 -4.78
C THR A 129 -4.81 -2.55 -3.40
N VAL A 130 -4.15 -1.47 -2.95
CA VAL A 130 -3.63 -1.38 -1.57
C VAL A 130 -4.76 -1.55 -0.54
N TRP A 131 -5.93 -0.97 -0.77
CA TRP A 131 -7.07 -1.15 0.12
C TRP A 131 -7.63 -2.58 0.10
N MET A 132 -7.75 -3.20 -1.08
CA MET A 132 -8.12 -4.61 -1.23
C MET A 132 -7.16 -5.52 -0.46
N PHE A 133 -5.85 -5.25 -0.58
CA PHE A 133 -4.82 -5.95 0.18
C PHE A 133 -5.02 -5.80 1.70
N ALA A 134 -5.27 -4.58 2.19
CA ALA A 134 -5.53 -4.33 3.60
C ALA A 134 -6.77 -5.09 4.12
N LEU A 135 -7.86 -5.14 3.35
CA LEU A 135 -9.05 -5.92 3.67
C LEU A 135 -8.77 -7.43 3.68
N ASN A 136 -7.97 -7.92 2.74
CA ASN A 136 -7.54 -9.31 2.72
C ASN A 136 -6.71 -9.66 3.97
N ARG A 137 -5.75 -8.81 4.37
CA ARG A 137 -5.01 -8.99 5.62
C ARG A 137 -5.93 -8.98 6.84
N MET A 138 -6.91 -8.07 6.89
CA MET A 138 -7.92 -8.04 7.95
C MET A 138 -8.72 -9.35 8.01
N SER A 139 -9.13 -9.89 6.86
CA SER A 139 -9.84 -11.18 6.78
C SER A 139 -9.02 -12.32 7.38
N LEU A 140 -7.74 -12.40 7.04
CA LEU A 140 -6.84 -13.46 7.51
C LEU A 140 -6.56 -13.35 9.01
N VAL A 141 -6.33 -12.14 9.52
CA VAL A 141 -6.01 -11.92 10.93
C VAL A 141 -7.24 -12.07 11.84
N SER A 142 -8.39 -11.57 11.42
CA SER A 142 -9.63 -11.62 12.22
C SER A 142 -10.43 -12.92 12.04
N GLY A 143 -10.17 -13.69 10.99
CA GLY A 143 -10.98 -14.83 10.57
C GLY A 143 -12.34 -14.46 9.96
N ASN A 144 -12.65 -13.17 9.82
CA ASN A 144 -13.92 -12.71 9.26
C ASN A 144 -13.83 -12.57 7.74
N ARG A 145 -14.36 -13.57 7.01
CA ARG A 145 -14.35 -13.63 5.52
C ARG A 145 -15.00 -12.41 4.85
N TRP A 146 -15.88 -11.69 5.55
CA TRP A 146 -16.54 -10.49 5.01
C TRP A 146 -15.54 -9.50 4.40
N TYR A 147 -14.37 -9.31 5.02
CA TYR A 147 -13.39 -8.35 4.50
C TYR A 147 -12.84 -8.76 3.13
N ASN A 148 -12.48 -10.04 2.93
CA ASN A 148 -12.01 -10.53 1.64
C ASN A 148 -13.15 -10.55 0.60
N ASP A 149 -14.37 -10.92 1.00
CA ASP A 149 -15.54 -10.86 0.13
C ASP A 149 -15.80 -9.43 -0.40
N GLN A 150 -15.64 -8.42 0.46
CA GLN A 150 -15.77 -7.02 0.05
C GLN A 150 -14.63 -6.59 -0.88
N ALA A 151 -13.41 -7.07 -0.67
CA ALA A 151 -12.28 -6.81 -1.57
C ALA A 151 -12.53 -7.41 -2.96
N ILE A 152 -12.99 -8.68 -3.04
CA ILE A 152 -13.37 -9.36 -4.28
C ILE A 152 -14.54 -8.63 -4.96
N SER A 153 -15.56 -8.26 -4.19
CA SER A 153 -16.72 -7.52 -4.73
C SER A 153 -16.31 -6.15 -5.28
N MET A 154 -15.32 -5.48 -4.70
CA MET A 154 -14.79 -4.23 -5.24
C MET A 154 -13.98 -4.48 -6.51
N ALA A 155 -13.10 -5.48 -6.50
CA ALA A 155 -12.28 -5.89 -7.63
C ALA A 155 -13.10 -6.12 -8.91
N GLN A 156 -14.11 -6.98 -8.81
CA GLN A 156 -15.03 -7.29 -9.92
C GLN A 156 -15.79 -6.05 -10.41
N ALA A 157 -16.21 -5.18 -9.50
CA ALA A 157 -17.04 -4.03 -9.85
C ALA A 157 -16.25 -2.89 -10.52
N VAL A 158 -15.01 -2.62 -10.06
CA VAL A 158 -14.26 -1.46 -10.54
C VAL A 158 -13.45 -1.76 -11.81
N LEU A 159 -12.89 -2.97 -11.95
CA LEU A 159 -11.95 -3.28 -13.03
C LEU A 159 -12.51 -2.95 -14.42
N PRO A 160 -13.76 -3.31 -14.79
CA PRO A 160 -14.29 -3.01 -16.13
C PRO A 160 -14.21 -1.54 -16.51
N HIS A 161 -14.30 -0.62 -15.54
CA HIS A 161 -14.23 0.83 -15.77
C HIS A 161 -12.79 1.31 -16.04
N PHE A 162 -11.80 0.65 -15.44
CA PHE A 162 -10.40 0.99 -15.61
C PHE A 162 -9.80 0.43 -16.91
N MET A 163 -10.52 -0.44 -17.61
CA MET A 163 -10.04 -1.09 -18.84
C MET A 163 -10.51 -0.39 -20.11
N SER A 164 -9.58 -0.22 -21.05
CA SER A 164 -9.86 0.20 -22.42
C SER A 164 -9.54 -0.95 -23.38
N ASN A 165 -10.48 -1.26 -24.28
CA ASN A 165 -10.36 -2.35 -25.26
C ASN A 165 -10.01 -3.70 -24.62
N ALA A 166 -10.75 -4.13 -23.58
CA ALA A 166 -10.47 -5.35 -22.80
C ALA A 166 -10.37 -6.63 -23.67
N GLU A 167 -11.18 -6.72 -24.73
CA GLU A 167 -11.17 -7.84 -25.69
C GLU A 167 -9.98 -7.85 -26.65
N SER A 168 -9.17 -6.78 -26.66
CA SER A 168 -8.00 -6.68 -27.52
C SER A 168 -6.90 -7.66 -27.10
N HIS A 169 -6.03 -8.03 -28.05
CA HIS A 169 -4.76 -8.69 -27.75
C HIS A 169 -3.84 -7.81 -26.89
N ARG A 170 -4.03 -6.49 -26.94
CA ARG A 170 -3.29 -5.49 -26.16
C ARG A 170 -4.31 -4.59 -25.46
N PRO A 171 -4.93 -5.06 -24.36
CA PRO A 171 -5.80 -4.21 -23.56
C PRO A 171 -4.96 -3.12 -22.88
N ARG A 172 -5.60 -2.00 -22.55
CA ARG A 172 -4.98 -0.88 -21.86
C ARG A 172 -5.73 -0.54 -20.59
N MET A 173 -5.06 0.10 -19.64
CA MET A 173 -5.64 0.48 -18.35
C MET A 173 -5.47 1.97 -18.10
N PHE A 174 -6.54 2.63 -17.66
CA PHE A 174 -6.46 3.95 -17.07
C PHE A 174 -5.96 3.85 -15.63
N TRP A 175 -5.15 4.81 -15.16
CA TRP A 175 -4.73 4.81 -13.75
C TRP A 175 -5.64 5.61 -12.83
N LYS A 176 -6.41 6.54 -13.40
CA LYS A 176 -7.30 7.44 -12.66
C LYS A 176 -8.62 7.66 -13.37
N LEU A 177 -9.72 7.42 -12.65
CA LEU A 177 -11.08 7.75 -13.08
C LEU A 177 -11.72 8.80 -12.17
N SER A 178 -12.83 9.36 -12.62
CA SER A 178 -13.72 10.20 -11.81
C SER A 178 -14.30 9.42 -10.62
N VAL A 179 -14.83 10.15 -9.63
CA VAL A 179 -15.39 9.57 -8.39
C VAL A 179 -16.49 8.53 -8.67
N ASP A 180 -17.28 8.75 -9.73
CA ASP A 180 -18.37 7.88 -10.18
C ASP A 180 -17.93 6.80 -11.18
N LEU A 181 -16.62 6.67 -11.46
CA LEU A 181 -16.04 5.74 -12.44
C LEU A 181 -16.53 5.94 -13.89
N ALA A 182 -17.17 7.08 -14.19
CA ALA A 182 -17.79 7.32 -15.49
C ALA A 182 -16.78 7.69 -16.59
N GLN A 183 -15.66 8.33 -16.24
CA GLN A 183 -14.70 8.81 -17.23
C GLN A 183 -13.26 8.83 -16.72
N PRO A 184 -12.26 8.57 -17.60
CA PRO A 184 -10.87 8.73 -17.25
C PRO A 184 -10.53 10.20 -17.07
N LEU A 185 -9.85 10.51 -15.96
CA LEU A 185 -9.34 11.85 -15.69
C LEU A 185 -7.91 12.05 -16.21
N VAL A 186 -7.20 10.94 -16.44
CA VAL A 186 -5.88 10.93 -17.06
C VAL A 186 -5.80 9.76 -18.03
N LEU A 187 -5.35 10.03 -19.26
CA LEU A 187 -5.37 9.07 -20.37
C LEU A 187 -4.11 8.18 -20.46
N SER A 188 -3.11 8.42 -19.61
CA SER A 188 -1.93 7.55 -19.52
C SER A 188 -2.26 6.25 -18.77
N GLU A 189 -1.34 5.31 -18.77
CA GLU A 189 -1.39 4.12 -17.91
C GLU A 189 -0.47 4.33 -16.72
N GLY A 190 -0.85 3.83 -15.55
CA GLY A 190 0.06 3.76 -14.41
C GLY A 190 1.06 2.64 -14.66
N ASN A 191 2.32 2.85 -14.27
CA ASN A 191 3.38 1.90 -14.55
C ASN A 191 3.09 0.53 -13.90
N LEU A 192 2.65 0.56 -12.63
CA LEU A 192 2.44 -0.61 -11.78
C LEU A 192 1.00 -1.11 -11.72
N ASP A 193 0.00 -0.32 -12.11
CA ASP A 193 -1.41 -0.69 -11.93
C ASP A 193 -1.75 -2.11 -12.43
N PRO A 194 -1.28 -2.58 -13.60
CA PRO A 194 -1.55 -3.95 -14.05
C PRO A 194 -0.85 -5.03 -13.21
N VAL A 195 0.34 -4.72 -12.67
CA VAL A 195 1.12 -5.63 -11.80
C VAL A 195 0.46 -5.71 -10.43
N ASP A 196 0.11 -4.57 -9.84
CA ASP A 196 -0.60 -4.47 -8.56
C ASP A 196 -1.95 -5.19 -8.64
N GLY A 197 -2.68 -5.01 -9.74
CA GLY A 197 -3.92 -5.73 -10.03
C GLY A 197 -3.71 -7.24 -10.11
N TYR A 198 -2.73 -7.69 -10.91
CA TYR A 198 -2.41 -9.11 -11.06
C TYR A 198 -2.13 -9.77 -9.71
N VAL A 199 -1.19 -9.20 -8.93
CA VAL A 199 -0.77 -9.76 -7.63
C VAL A 199 -1.91 -9.72 -6.63
N THR A 200 -2.55 -8.55 -6.46
CA THR A 200 -3.61 -8.39 -5.45
C THR A 200 -4.77 -9.34 -5.73
N TYR A 201 -5.22 -9.46 -6.98
CA TYR A 201 -6.35 -10.32 -7.32
C TYR A 201 -6.03 -11.79 -7.07
N LYS A 202 -4.79 -12.22 -7.35
CA LYS A 202 -4.32 -13.57 -6.98
C LYS A 202 -4.32 -13.81 -5.47
N LEU A 203 -3.95 -12.81 -4.67
CA LEU A 203 -4.02 -12.91 -3.20
C LEU A 203 -5.47 -12.97 -2.70
N LEU A 204 -6.38 -12.20 -3.30
CA LEU A 204 -7.80 -12.21 -2.95
C LEU A 204 -8.44 -13.57 -3.25
N GLN A 205 -8.26 -14.11 -4.46
CA GLN A 205 -8.84 -15.39 -4.85
C GLN A 205 -8.24 -16.54 -4.04
N SER A 206 -6.93 -16.55 -3.77
CA SER A 206 -6.30 -17.64 -2.99
C SER A 206 -6.76 -17.66 -1.53
N SER A 207 -7.24 -16.52 -1.03
CA SER A 207 -7.83 -16.40 0.31
C SER A 207 -9.33 -16.68 0.33
N ASN A 208 -9.95 -17.04 -0.81
CA ASN A 208 -11.33 -17.48 -0.88
C ASN A 208 -11.40 -19.02 -0.81
N PRO A 209 -11.93 -19.60 0.28
CA PRO A 209 -11.99 -21.05 0.44
C PRO A 209 -13.05 -21.72 -0.44
N ASP A 210 -14.06 -20.97 -0.88
CA ASP A 210 -15.19 -21.52 -1.64
C ASP A 210 -14.89 -21.64 -3.13
N ASP A 211 -14.13 -20.67 -3.66
CA ASP A 211 -13.74 -20.61 -5.07
C ASP A 211 -12.37 -19.91 -5.22
N PRO A 212 -11.26 -20.67 -5.33
CA PRO A 212 -9.92 -20.13 -5.50
C PRO A 212 -9.66 -19.57 -6.92
N GLU A 213 -10.63 -19.64 -7.83
CA GLU A 213 -10.55 -19.15 -9.21
C GLU A 213 -11.57 -18.03 -9.51
N ILE A 214 -12.22 -17.48 -8.48
CA ILE A 214 -13.28 -16.46 -8.59
C ILE A 214 -12.89 -15.17 -9.33
N LEU A 215 -11.58 -14.89 -9.46
CA LEU A 215 -11.02 -13.74 -10.20
C LEU A 215 -10.15 -14.17 -11.40
N SER A 216 -10.31 -15.40 -11.88
CA SER A 216 -9.46 -15.98 -12.94
C SER A 216 -9.52 -15.20 -14.27
N GLU A 217 -10.68 -14.64 -14.61
CA GLU A 217 -10.86 -13.82 -15.81
C GLU A 217 -10.09 -12.50 -15.70
N GLU A 218 -10.21 -11.81 -14.56
CA GLU A 218 -9.51 -10.57 -14.28
C GLU A 218 -7.99 -10.77 -14.21
N VAL A 219 -7.53 -11.82 -13.54
CA VAL A 219 -6.11 -12.20 -13.48
C VAL A 219 -5.56 -12.49 -14.89
N SER A 220 -6.33 -13.20 -15.72
CA SER A 220 -5.96 -13.46 -17.11
C SER A 220 -5.88 -12.18 -17.95
N LEU A 221 -6.77 -11.20 -17.69
CA LEU A 221 -6.76 -9.91 -18.35
C LEU A 221 -5.51 -9.10 -18.00
N PHE A 222 -5.12 -9.05 -16.72
CA PHE A 222 -3.89 -8.41 -16.28
C PHE A 222 -2.65 -9.06 -16.90
N LYS A 223 -2.62 -10.40 -16.98
CA LYS A 223 -1.48 -11.15 -17.53
C LYS A 223 -1.15 -10.72 -18.96
N LYS A 224 -2.16 -10.43 -19.79
CA LYS A 224 -1.99 -9.91 -21.16
C LYS A 224 -1.20 -8.59 -21.22
N ILE A 225 -1.29 -7.77 -20.17
CA ILE A 225 -0.59 -6.47 -20.04
C ILE A 225 0.80 -6.69 -19.44
N VAL A 226 0.87 -7.41 -18.30
CA VAL A 226 2.11 -7.71 -17.55
C VAL A 226 3.17 -8.34 -18.47
N ASP A 227 2.80 -9.33 -19.28
CA ASP A 227 3.73 -10.04 -20.19
C ASP A 227 4.36 -9.14 -21.27
N LYS A 228 3.78 -7.98 -21.53
CA LYS A 228 4.27 -7.04 -22.54
C LYS A 228 5.01 -5.87 -21.91
N LYS A 229 4.53 -5.37 -20.77
CA LYS A 229 4.96 -4.11 -20.16
C LYS A 229 6.30 -4.20 -19.44
N LEU A 230 6.60 -5.35 -18.83
CA LEU A 230 7.71 -5.46 -17.88
C LEU A 230 9.09 -5.74 -18.50
N ARG A 231 9.15 -6.02 -19.80
CA ARG A 231 10.42 -6.34 -20.47
C ARG A 231 11.43 -5.20 -20.43
N ASP A 232 10.97 -3.95 -20.42
CA ASP A 232 11.82 -2.76 -20.45
C ASP A 232 11.61 -1.87 -19.22
N TYR A 233 11.14 -2.46 -18.10
CA TYR A 233 10.92 -1.70 -16.87
C TYR A 233 12.22 -1.03 -16.40
N THR A 234 12.11 0.27 -16.15
CA THR A 234 13.12 1.12 -15.51
C THR A 234 12.39 2.24 -14.77
N SER A 235 12.98 2.73 -13.68
CA SER A 235 12.43 3.83 -12.89
C SER A 235 13.52 4.52 -12.09
N THR A 236 13.37 5.82 -11.89
CA THR A 236 14.18 6.62 -10.95
C THR A 236 13.35 7.14 -9.78
N ASP A 237 12.07 6.76 -9.72
CA ASP A 237 11.16 7.14 -8.65
C ASP A 237 11.29 6.12 -7.51
N THR A 238 11.74 6.58 -6.34
CA THR A 238 11.99 5.73 -5.17
C THR A 238 10.74 5.03 -4.65
N LEU A 239 9.56 5.65 -4.78
CA LEU A 239 8.31 5.02 -4.39
C LEU A 239 7.94 3.93 -5.39
N ASP A 240 8.00 4.22 -6.68
CA ASP A 240 7.69 3.25 -7.75
C ASP A 240 8.60 2.02 -7.64
N LEU A 241 9.91 2.21 -7.44
CA LEU A 241 10.86 1.10 -7.24
C LEU A 241 10.52 0.27 -5.99
N GLY A 242 10.22 0.93 -4.88
CA GLY A 242 9.85 0.27 -3.63
C GLY A 242 8.56 -0.54 -3.73
N MET A 243 7.52 0.07 -4.31
CA MET A 243 6.24 -0.60 -4.51
C MET A 243 6.34 -1.73 -5.55
N THR A 244 7.18 -1.60 -6.58
CA THR A 244 7.50 -2.70 -7.51
C THR A 244 8.07 -3.90 -6.78
N LEU A 245 9.10 -3.68 -5.95
CA LEU A 245 9.74 -4.76 -5.19
C LEU A 245 8.75 -5.41 -4.21
N TRP A 246 7.95 -4.58 -3.51
CA TRP A 246 6.90 -5.08 -2.62
C TRP A 246 5.77 -5.81 -3.38
N THR A 247 5.38 -5.39 -4.57
CA THR A 247 4.33 -6.12 -5.29
C THR A 247 4.89 -7.44 -5.85
N ALA A 248 6.08 -7.41 -6.47
CA ALA A 248 6.68 -8.58 -7.09
C ALA A 248 7.04 -9.70 -6.09
N HIS A 249 7.48 -9.36 -4.87
CA HIS A 249 7.92 -10.38 -3.91
C HIS A 249 6.85 -11.42 -3.57
N TRP A 250 5.56 -11.07 -3.69
CA TRP A 250 4.44 -11.99 -3.45
C TRP A 250 4.40 -13.19 -4.40
N LEU A 251 5.08 -13.10 -5.55
CA LEU A 251 5.15 -14.16 -6.58
C LEU A 251 6.58 -14.60 -6.89
N THR A 252 7.56 -14.16 -6.12
CA THR A 252 8.96 -14.61 -6.19
C THR A 252 9.20 -15.73 -5.16
N PRO A 253 9.84 -16.86 -5.53
CA PRO A 253 10.46 -17.16 -6.83
C PRO A 253 9.55 -17.82 -7.86
N GLU A 254 8.25 -17.99 -7.56
CA GLU A 254 7.36 -18.90 -8.29
C GLU A 254 7.07 -18.47 -9.73
N GLU A 255 7.02 -17.17 -10.01
CA GLU A 255 6.79 -16.63 -11.35
C GLU A 255 8.01 -15.93 -11.93
N GLU A 256 8.49 -16.41 -13.09
CA GLU A 256 9.71 -15.92 -13.74
C GLU A 256 9.69 -14.40 -13.99
N TRP A 257 8.54 -13.84 -14.38
CA TRP A 257 8.42 -12.39 -14.60
C TRP A 257 8.61 -11.57 -13.32
N ALA A 258 8.17 -12.10 -12.17
CA ALA A 258 8.30 -11.42 -10.88
C ALA A 258 9.77 -11.39 -10.43
N ASN A 259 10.50 -12.48 -10.68
CA ASN A 259 11.94 -12.54 -10.44
C ASN A 259 12.69 -11.53 -11.33
N ASN A 260 12.41 -11.55 -12.64
CA ASN A 260 13.03 -10.63 -13.59
C ASN A 260 12.72 -9.16 -13.26
N LEU A 261 11.49 -8.85 -12.83
CA LEU A 261 11.10 -7.50 -12.42
C LEU A 261 11.81 -7.09 -11.13
N THR A 262 11.94 -8.00 -10.16
CA THR A 262 12.66 -7.78 -8.90
C THR A 262 14.13 -7.44 -9.16
N SER A 263 14.83 -8.26 -9.96
CA SER A 263 16.25 -8.00 -10.28
C SER A 263 16.44 -6.67 -11.02
N ARG A 264 15.52 -6.29 -11.91
CA ARG A 264 15.54 -4.99 -12.60
C ARG A 264 15.33 -3.82 -11.64
N ALA A 265 14.35 -3.91 -10.76
CA ALA A 265 14.08 -2.88 -9.77
C ALA A 265 15.27 -2.72 -8.79
N ILE A 266 15.91 -3.81 -8.35
CA ILE A 266 17.16 -3.76 -7.57
C ILE A 266 18.28 -3.06 -8.38
N GLY A 267 18.43 -3.40 -9.66
CA GLY A 267 19.38 -2.72 -10.55
C GLY A 267 19.14 -1.20 -10.65
N CYS A 268 17.88 -0.76 -10.74
CA CYS A 268 17.55 0.67 -10.71
C CYS A 268 17.84 1.32 -9.35
N VAL A 269 17.61 0.62 -8.23
CA VAL A 269 18.00 1.11 -6.89
C VAL A 269 19.52 1.26 -6.80
N LYS A 270 20.30 0.31 -7.35
CA LYS A 270 21.77 0.44 -7.44
C LYS A 270 22.20 1.65 -8.24
N GLN A 271 21.55 1.92 -9.38
CA GLN A 271 21.82 3.13 -10.14
C GLN A 271 21.53 4.41 -9.34
N LEU A 272 20.53 4.42 -8.46
CA LEU A 272 20.29 5.56 -7.58
C LEU A 272 21.41 5.72 -6.54
N LEU A 273 21.94 4.63 -5.99
CA LEU A 273 23.10 4.65 -5.10
C LEU A 273 24.36 5.17 -5.81
N GLU A 274 24.66 4.64 -6.99
CA GLU A 274 25.82 5.04 -7.81
C GLU A 274 25.77 6.51 -8.26
N ASN A 275 24.58 7.11 -8.33
CA ASN A 275 24.37 8.52 -8.65
C ASN A 275 24.21 9.40 -7.39
N ASP A 276 24.63 8.91 -6.22
CA ASP A 276 24.62 9.62 -4.92
C ASP A 276 23.23 10.16 -4.53
N TYR A 277 22.13 9.52 -4.97
CA TYR A 277 20.77 10.02 -4.71
C TYR A 277 20.49 10.13 -3.21
N PHE A 278 20.85 9.10 -2.44
CA PHE A 278 20.57 9.02 -1.01
C PHE A 278 21.47 9.94 -0.16
N ASP A 279 22.56 10.44 -0.74
CA ASP A 279 23.47 11.43 -0.15
C ASP A 279 23.03 12.87 -0.42
N GLN A 280 22.08 13.08 -1.35
CA GLN A 280 21.55 14.41 -1.60
C GLN A 280 20.83 14.99 -0.36
N PRO A 281 20.79 16.32 -0.22
CA PRO A 281 20.09 16.96 0.91
C PRO A 281 18.63 16.52 1.01
N VAL A 282 18.18 16.17 2.22
CA VAL A 282 16.79 15.74 2.50
C VAL A 282 15.74 16.76 2.02
N ALA A 283 16.08 18.04 1.92
CA ALA A 283 15.21 19.09 1.40
C ALA A 283 14.83 18.93 -0.09
N GLN A 284 15.56 18.11 -0.85
CA GLN A 284 15.31 17.80 -2.26
C GLN A 284 14.63 16.44 -2.45
N ARG A 285 14.36 15.72 -1.36
CA ARG A 285 13.85 14.35 -1.35
C ARG A 285 12.50 14.29 -0.63
N LEU A 286 11.81 13.16 -0.73
CA LEU A 286 10.52 12.96 -0.08
C LEU A 286 10.55 11.67 0.73
N ALA A 287 10.43 11.79 2.06
CA ALA A 287 10.59 10.70 3.00
C ALA A 287 9.69 9.50 2.73
N PHE A 288 8.38 9.72 2.52
CA PHE A 288 7.44 8.63 2.25
C PHE A 288 7.81 7.82 1.00
N ARG A 289 8.43 8.45 -0.02
CA ARG A 289 8.87 7.75 -1.22
C ARG A 289 10.02 6.80 -0.94
N GLU A 290 11.00 7.26 -0.16
CA GLU A 290 12.14 6.42 0.26
C GLU A 290 11.75 5.33 1.25
N PHE A 291 10.77 5.58 2.13
CA PHE A 291 10.20 4.52 2.97
C PHE A 291 9.53 3.43 2.14
N GLY A 292 8.97 3.77 0.98
CA GLY A 292 8.55 2.80 -0.03
C GLY A 292 9.72 1.93 -0.50
N THR A 293 10.86 2.52 -0.85
CA THR A 293 12.09 1.78 -1.20
C THR A 293 12.55 0.86 -0.07
N ALA A 294 12.59 1.36 1.16
CA ALA A 294 13.00 0.58 2.33
C ALA A 294 12.09 -0.63 2.56
N LEU A 295 10.76 -0.45 2.45
CA LEU A 295 9.79 -1.55 2.48
C LEU A 295 10.05 -2.56 1.36
N GLY A 296 10.16 -2.09 0.12
CA GLY A 296 10.34 -2.93 -1.05
C GLY A 296 11.57 -3.82 -0.97
N ILE A 297 12.72 -3.25 -0.60
CA ILE A 297 13.96 -4.00 -0.40
C ILE A 297 13.77 -5.04 0.71
N LYS A 298 13.22 -4.67 1.87
CA LYS A 298 12.97 -5.64 2.95
C LYS A 298 12.06 -6.79 2.48
N ALA A 299 11.02 -6.49 1.71
CA ALA A 299 10.11 -7.49 1.16
C ALA A 299 10.83 -8.44 0.18
N ALA A 300 11.62 -7.90 -0.75
CA ALA A 300 12.41 -8.70 -1.70
C ALA A 300 13.43 -9.60 -0.98
N LEU A 301 14.02 -9.14 0.12
CA LEU A 301 14.99 -9.91 0.91
C LEU A 301 14.34 -10.92 1.88
N SER A 302 13.04 -10.78 2.17
CA SER A 302 12.32 -11.72 3.04
C SER A 302 12.05 -13.09 2.40
N GLY A 303 12.14 -13.18 1.06
CA GLY A 303 11.73 -14.34 0.27
C GLY A 303 12.79 -15.42 0.02
N GLY A 304 13.96 -15.42 0.68
CA GLY A 304 14.95 -16.47 0.43
C GLY A 304 16.25 -16.35 1.21
N THR A 305 16.31 -16.98 2.39
CA THR A 305 17.56 -17.45 2.99
C THR A 305 17.87 -18.91 2.66
N ASP A 306 17.09 -19.56 1.81
CA ASP A 306 17.37 -20.94 1.41
C ASP A 306 18.21 -20.95 0.15
N GLU A 307 19.24 -21.79 0.23
CA GLU A 307 20.42 -21.90 -0.59
C GLU A 307 20.23 -21.84 -2.12
N ASP A 308 19.04 -21.91 -2.73
CA ASP A 308 18.85 -21.93 -4.19
C ASP A 308 18.06 -20.74 -4.80
N GLY A 309 17.38 -19.90 -4.02
CA GLY A 309 16.36 -18.97 -4.57
C GLY A 309 16.90 -17.70 -5.26
N LEU A 310 18.04 -17.19 -4.80
CA LEU A 310 18.75 -16.02 -5.35
C LEU A 310 20.14 -16.44 -5.87
N ARG A 311 20.37 -17.71 -6.23
CA ARG A 311 21.69 -18.24 -6.63
C ARG A 311 22.23 -17.67 -7.96
N ARG A 312 21.58 -16.68 -8.58
CA ARG A 312 22.13 -15.89 -9.71
C ARG A 312 22.48 -14.45 -9.31
N GLU A 313 22.36 -14.10 -8.04
CA GLU A 313 22.12 -12.72 -7.56
C GLU A 313 23.13 -12.20 -6.54
N ASP A 314 24.24 -12.92 -6.31
CA ASP A 314 25.34 -12.47 -5.44
C ASP A 314 25.97 -11.14 -5.89
N GLU A 315 25.80 -10.72 -7.15
CA GLU A 315 26.31 -9.42 -7.65
C GLU A 315 25.33 -8.24 -7.44
N LEU A 316 24.00 -8.47 -7.44
CA LEU A 316 23.01 -7.38 -7.37
C LEU A 316 22.58 -7.05 -5.94
N VAL A 317 22.52 -8.04 -5.05
CA VAL A 317 22.24 -7.81 -3.64
C VAL A 317 23.55 -7.87 -2.88
N ASP A 318 24.19 -6.72 -2.70
CA ASP A 318 25.44 -6.58 -1.93
C ASP A 318 25.17 -6.00 -0.53
N ALA A 319 26.23 -5.57 0.16
CA ALA A 319 26.12 -4.98 1.49
C ALA A 319 25.41 -3.61 1.46
N GLU A 320 25.53 -2.84 0.38
CA GLU A 320 24.90 -1.53 0.24
C GLU A 320 23.38 -1.69 0.14
N ILE A 321 22.90 -2.56 -0.75
CA ILE A 321 21.46 -2.87 -0.88
C ILE A 321 20.88 -3.42 0.43
N ARG A 322 21.58 -4.34 1.11
CA ARG A 322 21.10 -4.91 2.39
C ARG A 322 21.01 -3.86 3.50
N SER A 323 21.91 -2.88 3.53
CA SER A 323 21.94 -1.85 4.57
C SER A 323 21.05 -0.63 4.28
N LEU A 324 20.64 -0.44 3.01
CA LEU A 324 19.90 0.73 2.55
C LEU A 324 18.57 0.98 3.31
N PRO A 325 17.72 -0.01 3.62
CA PRO A 325 16.49 0.25 4.39
C PRO A 325 16.75 0.89 5.75
N GLY A 326 17.80 0.42 6.44
CA GLY A 326 18.23 0.97 7.72
C GLY A 326 18.85 2.36 7.57
N LEU A 327 19.63 2.60 6.50
CA LEU A 327 20.17 3.92 6.18
C LEU A 327 19.05 4.94 5.95
N ILE A 328 18.06 4.63 5.11
CA ILE A 328 16.90 5.49 4.83
C ILE A 328 16.20 5.88 6.13
N CYS A 329 15.86 4.90 6.98
CA CYS A 329 15.17 5.17 8.24
C CYS A 329 15.99 6.10 9.15
N ARG A 330 17.30 5.82 9.32
CA ARG A 330 18.18 6.66 10.15
C ARG A 330 18.32 8.08 9.61
N THR A 331 18.47 8.25 8.30
CA THR A 331 18.61 9.57 7.67
C THR A 331 17.41 10.47 7.98
N TRP A 332 16.18 9.95 7.92
CA TRP A 332 14.98 10.74 8.22
C TRP A 332 14.72 10.92 9.72
N GLU A 333 15.19 10.00 10.56
CA GLU A 333 15.25 10.18 12.01
C GLU A 333 16.21 11.31 12.41
N GLU A 334 17.42 11.31 11.85
CA GLU A 334 18.44 12.33 12.09
C GLU A 334 18.04 13.71 11.54
N ALA A 335 17.30 13.74 10.42
CA ALA A 335 16.65 14.95 9.92
C ALA A 335 15.54 15.49 10.85
N GLY A 336 15.12 14.69 11.85
CA GLY A 336 14.11 15.05 12.83
C GLY A 336 12.69 15.12 12.26
N LEU A 337 12.41 14.36 11.20
CA LEU A 337 11.08 14.29 10.57
C LEU A 337 10.21 13.17 11.16
N VAL A 338 10.82 12.05 11.53
CA VAL A 338 10.18 10.83 12.08
C VAL A 338 10.92 10.35 13.34
N PRO A 339 10.29 9.57 14.24
CA PRO A 339 8.89 9.12 14.24
C PRO A 339 7.88 10.26 14.44
N VAL A 340 8.30 11.34 15.09
CA VAL A 340 7.50 12.56 15.28
C VAL A 340 8.36 13.77 14.90
N PRO A 341 7.85 14.74 14.13
CA PRO A 341 8.62 15.91 13.74
C PRO A 341 9.14 16.70 14.94
N THR A 342 10.43 17.01 14.95
CA THR A 342 11.09 17.87 15.95
C THR A 342 10.72 19.35 15.82
N LYS A 343 10.16 19.73 14.67
CA LYS A 343 9.70 21.09 14.35
C LYS A 343 8.24 21.03 13.93
N LYS A 344 7.51 22.12 14.17
CA LYS A 344 6.12 22.25 13.70
C LYS A 344 6.11 22.27 12.16
N MET A 345 5.50 21.24 11.56
CA MET A 345 5.28 21.20 10.11
C MET A 345 4.14 22.15 9.72
N GLN A 346 4.26 22.76 8.54
CA GLN A 346 3.27 23.71 8.00
C GLN A 346 3.06 23.48 6.50
N GLY A 347 1.88 23.90 6.01
CA GLY A 347 1.49 23.78 4.61
C GLY A 347 1.60 22.34 4.11
N ARG A 348 2.14 22.19 2.89
CA ARG A 348 2.29 20.89 2.22
C ARG A 348 3.05 19.85 3.05
N MET A 349 4.03 20.25 3.85
CA MET A 349 4.77 19.29 4.69
C MET A 349 3.88 18.72 5.80
N ALA A 350 2.98 19.51 6.37
CA ALA A 350 2.02 19.02 7.36
C ALA A 350 1.02 18.04 6.73
N GLU A 351 0.58 18.31 5.50
CA GLU A 351 -0.30 17.42 4.74
C GLU A 351 0.36 16.09 4.37
N LEU A 352 1.69 16.06 4.20
CA LEU A 352 2.42 14.82 3.92
C LEU A 352 2.79 14.02 5.17
N MET A 353 2.60 14.56 6.38
CA MET A 353 2.97 13.83 7.60
C MET A 353 2.20 12.52 7.81
N PRO A 354 0.87 12.43 7.55
CA PRO A 354 0.14 11.18 7.67
C PRO A 354 0.74 10.04 6.85
N ILE A 355 0.92 10.22 5.54
CA ILE A 355 1.55 9.22 4.66
C ILE A 355 3.00 8.92 5.10
N THR A 356 3.76 9.95 5.49
CA THR A 356 5.15 9.79 5.93
C THR A 356 5.25 8.92 7.18
N ALA A 357 4.40 9.15 8.17
CA ALA A 357 4.44 8.41 9.44
C ALA A 357 4.02 6.94 9.26
N VAL A 358 2.96 6.66 8.50
CA VAL A 358 2.51 5.28 8.28
C VAL A 358 3.49 4.49 7.43
N MET A 359 4.10 5.10 6.42
CA MET A 359 5.11 4.45 5.60
C MET A 359 6.42 4.25 6.36
N TYR A 360 6.80 5.18 7.24
CA TYR A 360 7.94 4.98 8.14
C TYR A 360 7.73 3.80 9.09
N ALA A 361 6.56 3.71 9.74
CA ALA A 361 6.23 2.58 10.61
C ALA A 361 6.34 1.25 9.85
N THR A 362 5.78 1.21 8.63
CA THR A 362 5.87 0.06 7.73
C THR A 362 7.30 -0.26 7.32
N ALA A 363 8.12 0.75 7.02
CA ALA A 363 9.52 0.58 6.66
C ALA A 363 10.36 0.06 7.83
N LEU A 364 10.04 0.43 9.07
CA LEU A 364 10.68 -0.11 10.27
C LEU A 364 10.36 -1.59 10.44
N ILE A 365 9.07 -1.93 10.47
CA ILE A 365 8.57 -3.29 10.68
C ILE A 365 7.53 -3.61 9.60
N PRO A 366 7.94 -4.21 8.47
CA PRO A 366 7.01 -4.51 7.36
C PRO A 366 5.85 -5.41 7.75
N GLY A 367 6.07 -6.35 8.67
CA GLY A 367 5.04 -7.23 9.22
C GLY A 367 4.18 -7.87 8.13
N LEU A 368 2.87 -7.64 8.23
CA LEU A 368 1.87 -8.22 7.31
C LEU A 368 1.95 -7.71 5.86
N MET A 369 2.81 -6.73 5.56
CA MET A 369 3.11 -6.36 4.18
C MET A 369 3.94 -7.40 3.45
N CYS A 370 4.65 -8.27 4.15
CA CYS A 370 5.50 -9.30 3.54
C CYS A 370 4.88 -10.70 3.65
N LYS A 371 5.35 -11.64 2.80
CA LYS A 371 5.05 -13.07 2.95
C LYS A 371 5.38 -13.54 4.39
N PRO A 372 4.54 -14.39 5.02
CA PRO A 372 4.92 -15.06 6.25
C PRO A 372 6.21 -15.86 6.04
N SER A 373 7.15 -15.73 6.96
CA SER A 373 8.42 -16.48 6.98
C SER A 373 8.21 -17.93 7.41
#